data_AF-B3ECT8-F1
#
_entry.id   AF-B3ECT8-F1
#
_cell.length_a   1.000
_cell.length_b   1.000
_cell.length_c   1.000
_cell.angle_alpha   90.00
_cell.angle_beta   90.00
_cell.angle_gamma   90.00
#
_symmetry.space_group_name_H-M   'P 1'
#
loop_
_entity.id
_entity.type
_entity.pdbx_description
1 polymer ?
#
loop_
_entity_poly.entity_id
_entity_poly.type
_entity_poly.pdbx_seq_one_letter_code
_entity_poly.pdbx_strand_id
1 'polypeptide(L)'
;MKPLFVFLLCAIILAALALAFPHVMLNPGQLLKGHEKLKTSCMSCHEPFGGTTSARCISCHKPGDIGIRTVAGERIPADSGKTNVHKAIAGKSCTGCHSDHKGAKATALRTFRHLDLPPEILKKCIDCHRERKPEDEIHRSLSSGCAQCHTTDRWKPATFDHRNFNPSSGKQCISCHKEEKPNDALHKEYLAACGSCHSTSRWKPATFNHDRYFRLDGDHRASCRTCHTDPANYKTYTCYNCHEHSAANIAAEHREEGIYRYDNCMKCHRSGKTGEHED
;
A
#
# COMPACT_ATOMS: atom_id res chain seq x y z
N MET A 1 30.31 -38.85 49.24
CA MET A 1 31.60 -38.77 48.50
C MET A 1 31.57 -39.42 47.10
N LYS A 2 30.83 -40.51 46.86
CA LYS A 2 30.77 -41.19 45.55
C LYS A 2 30.10 -40.41 44.37
N PRO A 3 29.02 -39.62 44.56
CA PRO A 3 28.33 -39.01 43.42
C PRO A 3 29.12 -37.85 42.78
N LEU A 4 29.85 -37.07 43.59
CA LEU A 4 30.69 -35.97 43.08
C LEU A 4 31.87 -36.48 42.25
N PHE A 5 32.48 -37.60 42.67
CA PHE A 5 33.60 -38.20 41.94
C PHE A 5 33.15 -38.79 40.59
N VAL A 6 31.99 -39.46 40.55
CA VAL A 6 31.39 -39.94 39.30
C VAL A 6 31.05 -38.78 38.37
N PHE A 7 30.47 -37.70 38.90
CA PHE A 7 30.17 -36.50 38.12
C PHE A 7 31.44 -35.86 37.53
N LEU A 8 32.49 -35.68 38.33
CA LEU A 8 33.76 -35.12 37.86
C LEU A 8 34.42 -36.02 36.81
N LEU A 9 34.41 -37.33 37.01
CA LEU A 9 34.96 -38.29 36.05
C LEU A 9 34.19 -38.24 34.72
N CYS A 10 32.86 -38.23 34.75
CA CYS A 10 32.04 -38.07 33.56
C CYS A 10 32.28 -36.73 32.85
N ALA A 11 32.41 -35.64 33.61
CA ALA A 11 32.71 -34.32 33.05
C ALA A 11 34.09 -34.28 32.37
N ILE A 12 35.11 -34.89 32.98
CA ILE A 12 36.46 -35.01 32.40
C ILE A 12 36.44 -35.86 31.13
N ILE A 13 35.73 -37.00 31.14
CA ILE A 13 35.61 -37.88 29.96
C ILE A 13 34.88 -37.16 28.83
N LEU A 14 33.77 -36.47 29.11
CA LEU A 14 33.04 -35.69 28.10
C LEU A 14 33.88 -34.55 27.54
N ALA A 15 34.64 -33.84 28.39
CA ALA A 15 35.56 -32.80 27.94
C ALA A 15 36.67 -33.39 27.05
N ALA A 16 37.27 -34.52 27.45
CA ALA A 16 38.28 -35.20 26.66
C ALA A 16 37.74 -35.69 25.30
N LEU A 17 36.52 -36.24 25.27
CA LEU A 17 35.85 -36.66 24.03
C LEU A 17 35.49 -35.47 23.14
N ALA A 18 35.04 -34.35 23.71
CA ALA A 18 34.76 -33.14 22.96
C ALA A 18 36.02 -32.53 22.33
N LEU A 19 37.17 -32.63 23.01
CA LEU A 19 38.47 -32.19 22.49
C LEU A 19 39.03 -33.16 21.45
N ALA A 20 38.86 -34.47 21.63
CA ALA A 20 39.38 -35.50 20.72
C ALA A 20 38.51 -35.70 19.47
N PHE A 21 37.19 -35.57 19.59
CA PHE A 21 36.21 -35.81 18.52
C PHE A 21 35.19 -34.66 18.37
N PRO A 22 35.64 -33.40 18.20
CA PRO A 22 34.74 -32.24 18.14
C PRO A 22 33.74 -32.34 16.98
N HIS A 23 34.14 -32.95 15.86
CA HIS A 23 33.33 -33.13 14.67
C HIS A 23 32.19 -34.17 14.83
N VAL A 24 32.26 -35.08 15.80
CA VAL A 24 31.19 -36.05 16.08
C VAL A 24 30.23 -35.50 17.13
N MET A 25 30.76 -34.79 18.12
CA MET A 25 29.97 -34.32 19.27
C MET A 25 29.29 -32.97 19.02
N LEU A 26 29.85 -32.09 18.18
CA LEU A 26 29.39 -30.71 18.00
C LEU A 26 28.84 -30.40 16.60
N ASN A 27 28.89 -31.33 15.67
CA ASN A 27 28.50 -31.07 14.28
C ASN A 27 26.97 -31.12 14.11
N PRO A 28 26.32 -29.99 13.78
CA PRO A 28 24.86 -29.94 13.69
C PRO A 28 24.31 -30.50 12.37
N GLY A 29 25.18 -30.94 11.45
CA GLY A 29 24.79 -31.57 10.19
C GLY A 29 25.76 -31.29 9.05
N GLN A 30 25.55 -31.97 7.91
CA GLN A 30 26.39 -31.79 6.73
C GLN A 30 26.32 -30.35 6.20
N LEU A 31 27.47 -29.81 5.78
CA LEU A 31 27.58 -28.51 5.12
C LEU A 31 27.04 -28.56 3.69
N LEU A 32 26.82 -27.38 3.10
CA LEU A 32 26.51 -27.26 1.68
C LEU A 32 27.71 -27.69 0.82
N LYS A 33 27.44 -28.08 -0.44
CA LYS A 33 28.47 -28.54 -1.39
C LYS A 33 29.65 -27.56 -1.53
N GLY A 34 29.38 -26.26 -1.54
CA GLY A 34 30.40 -25.22 -1.66
C GLY A 34 31.39 -25.18 -0.49
N HIS A 35 31.01 -25.70 0.67
CA HIS A 35 31.80 -25.70 1.90
C HIS A 35 32.21 -27.10 2.35
N GLU A 36 32.05 -28.14 1.52
CA GLU A 36 32.45 -29.52 1.87
C GLU A 36 33.91 -29.63 2.34
N LYS A 37 34.80 -28.81 1.77
CA LYS A 37 36.22 -28.75 2.15
C LYS A 37 36.45 -28.17 3.57
N LEU A 38 35.45 -27.50 4.14
CA LEU A 38 35.50 -26.88 5.48
C LEU A 38 34.83 -27.73 6.56
N LYS A 39 34.40 -28.97 6.25
CA LYS A 39 33.67 -29.85 7.18
C LYS A 39 34.37 -30.13 8.52
N THR A 40 35.69 -29.99 8.58
CA THR A 40 36.52 -30.15 9.78
C THR A 40 37.03 -28.82 10.36
N SER A 41 36.82 -27.71 9.66
CA SER A 41 37.37 -26.39 10.00
C SER A 41 36.28 -25.49 10.57
N CYS A 42 35.65 -25.93 11.67
CA CYS A 42 34.48 -25.26 12.26
C CYS A 42 34.75 -23.78 12.59
N MET A 43 35.97 -23.49 13.06
CA MET A 43 36.40 -22.14 13.46
C MET A 43 36.63 -21.19 12.27
N SER A 44 36.53 -21.67 11.03
CA SER A 44 36.51 -20.81 9.85
C SER A 44 35.25 -19.93 9.81
N CYS A 45 34.14 -20.42 10.36
CA CYS A 45 32.86 -19.72 10.39
C CYS A 45 32.42 -19.35 11.81
N HIS A 46 32.78 -20.16 12.81
CA HIS A 46 32.35 -19.98 14.20
C HIS A 46 33.45 -19.39 15.08
N GLU A 47 33.05 -18.49 15.97
CA GLU A 47 33.87 -18.06 17.10
C GLU A 47 33.63 -18.98 18.31
N PRO A 48 34.68 -19.27 19.10
CA PRO A 48 34.54 -20.04 20.33
C PRO A 48 33.45 -19.43 21.21
N PHE A 49 32.42 -20.23 21.53
CA PHE A 49 31.26 -19.83 22.35
C PHE A 49 30.42 -18.65 21.79
N GLY A 50 30.71 -18.14 20.59
CA GLY A 50 30.08 -16.95 20.00
C GLY A 50 29.22 -17.20 18.75
N GLY A 51 29.18 -18.43 18.25
CA GLY A 51 28.45 -18.75 17.01
C GLY A 51 29.11 -18.12 15.79
N THR A 52 28.33 -17.83 14.73
CA THR A 52 28.85 -17.25 13.49
C THR A 52 28.65 -15.73 13.44
N THR A 53 29.67 -14.99 13.00
CA THR A 53 29.57 -13.55 12.75
C THR A 53 29.57 -13.26 11.25
N SER A 54 28.92 -12.17 10.83
CA SER A 54 28.93 -11.74 9.42
C SER A 54 30.35 -11.49 8.90
N ALA A 55 31.28 -11.09 9.77
CA ALA A 55 32.69 -10.88 9.41
C ALA A 55 33.37 -12.16 8.90
N ARG A 56 33.05 -13.33 9.50
CA ARG A 56 33.57 -14.64 9.06
C ARG A 56 33.07 -15.02 7.67
N CYS A 57 31.84 -14.65 7.33
CA CYS A 57 31.32 -14.86 5.98
C CYS A 57 32.03 -13.93 4.98
N ILE A 58 32.19 -12.66 5.36
CA ILE A 58 32.72 -11.60 4.48
C ILE A 58 34.21 -11.78 4.17
N SER A 59 34.97 -12.45 5.03
CA SER A 59 36.39 -12.75 4.76
C SER A 59 36.60 -13.57 3.49
N CYS A 60 35.61 -14.36 3.07
CA CYS A 60 35.62 -15.08 1.80
C CYS A 60 34.62 -14.50 0.79
N HIS A 61 33.45 -14.06 1.24
CA HIS A 61 32.37 -13.54 0.40
C HIS A 61 32.26 -12.01 0.47
N LYS A 62 32.87 -11.31 -0.49
CA LYS A 62 32.71 -9.86 -0.62
C LYS A 62 31.24 -9.51 -0.92
N PRO A 63 30.54 -8.73 -0.08
CA PRO A 63 29.11 -8.46 -0.26
C PRO A 63 28.71 -7.97 -1.66
N GLY A 64 29.53 -7.12 -2.28
CA GLY A 64 29.29 -6.61 -3.64
C GLY A 64 29.46 -7.63 -4.76
N ASP A 65 30.15 -8.75 -4.49
CA ASP A 65 30.39 -9.82 -5.45
C ASP A 65 29.39 -10.98 -5.28
N ILE A 66 28.59 -11.01 -4.21
CA ILE A 66 27.64 -12.11 -3.96
C ILE A 66 26.56 -12.13 -5.05
N GLY A 67 26.42 -13.29 -5.70
CA GLY A 67 25.53 -13.47 -6.84
C GLY A 67 26.07 -12.89 -8.16
N ILE A 68 27.31 -12.40 -8.17
CA ILE A 68 27.99 -11.87 -9.37
C ILE A 68 29.27 -12.67 -9.65
N ARG A 69 30.04 -13.01 -8.61
CA ARG A 69 31.30 -13.75 -8.71
C ARG A 69 31.40 -14.83 -7.65
N THR A 70 32.15 -15.87 -7.95
CA THR A 70 32.56 -16.90 -6.96
C THR A 70 33.63 -16.33 -6.05
N VAL A 71 33.95 -17.03 -4.95
CA VAL A 71 35.08 -16.67 -4.06
C VAL A 71 36.44 -16.70 -4.78
N ALA A 72 36.53 -17.42 -5.90
CA ALA A 72 37.71 -17.45 -6.77
C ALA A 72 37.74 -16.27 -7.78
N GLY A 73 36.74 -15.39 -7.76
CA GLY A 73 36.65 -14.21 -8.63
C GLY A 73 36.05 -14.47 -10.01
N GLU A 74 35.71 -15.72 -10.33
CA GLU A 74 35.06 -16.11 -11.57
C GLU A 74 33.63 -15.56 -11.63
N ARG A 75 33.22 -15.04 -12.79
CA ARG A 75 31.88 -14.47 -12.95
C ARG A 75 30.84 -15.59 -12.96
N ILE A 76 29.82 -15.46 -12.11
CA ILE A 76 28.66 -16.36 -12.12
C ILE A 76 27.80 -15.94 -13.32
N PRO A 77 27.43 -16.88 -14.23
CA PRO A 77 26.50 -16.58 -15.31
C PRO A 77 25.21 -15.98 -14.77
N ALA A 78 24.65 -14.99 -15.45
CA ALA A 78 23.40 -14.37 -15.04
C ALA A 78 22.27 -15.42 -15.04
N ASP A 79 21.82 -15.81 -13.84
CA ASP A 79 20.70 -16.74 -13.64
C ASP A 79 19.39 -16.04 -14.03
N SER A 80 18.84 -16.44 -15.18
CA SER A 80 17.41 -16.62 -15.56
C SER A 80 16.29 -15.77 -14.92
N GLY A 81 16.54 -14.50 -14.60
CA GLY A 81 15.49 -13.55 -14.18
C GLY A 81 15.24 -13.49 -12.67
N LYS A 82 16.23 -13.85 -11.84
CA LYS A 82 16.19 -13.63 -10.39
C LYS A 82 16.87 -12.32 -10.01
N THR A 83 16.21 -11.51 -9.18
CA THR A 83 16.75 -10.23 -8.71
C THR A 83 17.88 -10.46 -7.69
N ASN A 84 19.01 -9.77 -7.86
CA ASN A 84 20.09 -9.78 -6.87
C ASN A 84 19.71 -8.93 -5.65
N VAL A 85 19.25 -9.61 -4.60
CA VAL A 85 18.82 -8.98 -3.34
C VAL A 85 20.00 -8.42 -2.53
N HIS A 86 21.20 -8.99 -2.65
CA HIS A 86 22.39 -8.53 -1.92
C HIS A 86 22.82 -7.11 -2.30
N LYS A 87 22.48 -6.65 -3.51
CA LYS A 87 22.68 -5.24 -3.91
C LYS A 87 21.83 -4.26 -3.08
N ALA A 88 20.67 -4.70 -2.59
CA ALA A 88 19.71 -3.86 -1.87
C ALA A 88 19.84 -3.95 -0.34
N ILE A 89 20.55 -4.95 0.19
CA ILE A 89 20.69 -5.18 1.64
C ILE A 89 22.15 -5.00 2.06
N ALA A 90 22.47 -3.87 2.69
CA ALA A 90 23.72 -3.68 3.40
C ALA A 90 23.60 -4.21 4.84
N GLY A 91 23.89 -5.52 5.00
CA GLY A 91 24.36 -6.14 6.24
C GLY A 91 23.56 -5.92 7.53
N LYS A 92 22.69 -6.89 7.89
CA LYS A 92 22.25 -7.06 9.29
C LYS A 92 22.51 -8.45 9.88
N SER A 93 22.61 -9.49 9.04
CA SER A 93 23.18 -10.80 9.40
C SER A 93 23.09 -11.71 8.19
N CYS A 94 24.19 -12.39 7.81
CA CYS A 94 24.15 -13.36 6.71
C CYS A 94 23.24 -14.56 7.04
N THR A 95 23.24 -14.99 8.30
CA THR A 95 22.52 -16.18 8.79
C THR A 95 21.03 -15.95 9.02
N GLY A 96 20.58 -14.68 8.96
CA GLY A 96 19.16 -14.35 8.90
C GLY A 96 18.49 -14.94 7.66
N CYS A 97 19.22 -14.96 6.54
CA CYS A 97 18.72 -15.48 5.26
C CYS A 97 19.39 -16.78 4.83
N HIS A 98 20.62 -17.06 5.26
CA HIS A 98 21.39 -18.24 4.83
C HIS A 98 21.60 -19.25 5.96
N SER A 99 21.72 -20.52 5.61
CA SER A 99 22.05 -21.62 6.51
C SER A 99 22.91 -22.65 5.78
N ASP A 100 24.00 -23.09 6.41
CA ASP A 100 24.96 -23.99 5.77
C ASP A 100 24.78 -25.47 6.14
N HIS A 101 24.24 -25.77 7.32
CA HIS A 101 24.05 -27.13 7.81
C HIS A 101 22.77 -27.81 7.27
N LYS A 102 22.47 -27.65 5.98
CA LYS A 102 21.31 -28.27 5.32
C LYS A 102 21.70 -29.47 4.43
N GLY A 103 22.98 -29.78 4.32
CA GLY A 103 23.52 -30.87 3.52
C GLY A 103 23.85 -30.48 2.09
N ALA A 104 24.70 -31.29 1.46
CA ALA A 104 25.37 -30.95 0.21
C ALA A 104 24.43 -30.62 -0.96
N LYS A 105 23.23 -31.21 -0.98
CA LYS A 105 22.24 -31.02 -2.06
C LYS A 105 21.26 -29.87 -1.81
N ALA A 106 21.32 -29.21 -0.66
CA ALA A 106 20.39 -28.16 -0.29
C ALA A 106 20.80 -26.78 -0.81
N THR A 107 19.87 -25.83 -0.77
CA THR A 107 20.16 -24.41 -0.99
C THR A 107 20.41 -23.70 0.33
N ALA A 108 21.36 -22.76 0.33
CA ALA A 108 21.70 -21.97 1.51
C ALA A 108 20.52 -21.14 2.01
N LEU A 109 19.66 -20.69 1.10
CA LEU A 109 18.59 -19.75 1.38
C LEU A 109 17.52 -20.36 2.29
N ARG A 110 17.08 -19.57 3.26
CA ARG A 110 15.82 -19.72 3.97
C ARG A 110 14.70 -19.14 3.09
N THR A 111 13.46 -19.36 3.50
CA THR A 111 12.30 -18.72 2.87
C THR A 111 12.47 -17.20 2.95
N PHE A 112 12.49 -16.54 1.81
CA PHE A 112 12.63 -15.08 1.73
C PHE A 112 11.38 -14.40 2.33
N ARG A 113 11.59 -13.41 3.20
CA ARG A 113 10.52 -12.56 3.74
C ARG A 113 10.85 -11.10 3.51
N HIS A 114 9.90 -10.36 2.94
CA HIS A 114 10.08 -8.92 2.70
C HIS A 114 10.33 -8.13 3.99
N LEU A 115 9.80 -8.57 5.13
CA LEU A 115 10.01 -7.93 6.44
C LEU A 115 11.48 -7.87 6.87
N ASP A 116 12.35 -8.69 6.27
CA ASP A 116 13.79 -8.67 6.55
C ASP A 116 14.52 -7.55 5.76
N LEU A 117 13.81 -6.82 4.87
CA LEU A 117 14.34 -5.68 4.12
C LEU A 117 14.27 -4.37 4.91
N PRO A 118 15.18 -3.41 4.65
CA PRO A 118 15.06 -2.06 5.20
C PRO A 118 13.75 -1.36 4.78
N PRO A 119 13.14 -0.53 5.65
CA PRO A 119 11.88 0.18 5.33
C PRO A 119 11.93 1.00 4.05
N GLU A 120 13.09 1.57 3.71
CA GLU A 120 13.26 2.36 2.49
C GLU A 120 13.20 1.52 1.21
N ILE A 121 13.62 0.26 1.27
CA ILE A 121 13.54 -0.67 0.13
C ILE A 121 12.12 -1.24 0.00
N LEU A 122 11.43 -1.47 1.13
CA LEU A 122 10.05 -1.97 1.14
C LEU A 122 9.07 -1.10 0.35
N LYS A 123 9.30 0.23 0.31
CA LYS A 123 8.48 1.17 -0.46
C LYS A 123 8.76 1.15 -1.97
N LYS A 124 9.89 0.58 -2.40
CA LYS A 124 10.38 0.61 -3.79
C LYS A 124 10.22 -0.75 -4.47
N CYS A 125 9.00 -1.25 -4.54
CA CYS A 125 8.69 -2.58 -5.08
C CYS A 125 9.27 -2.78 -6.50
N ILE A 126 9.23 -1.73 -7.33
CA ILE A 126 9.67 -1.74 -8.72
C ILE A 126 11.19 -1.88 -8.88
N ASP A 127 11.99 -1.63 -7.86
CA ASP A 127 13.45 -1.81 -7.93
C ASP A 127 13.80 -3.29 -8.13
N CYS A 128 12.93 -4.19 -7.65
CA CYS A 128 13.11 -5.64 -7.74
C CYS A 128 12.08 -6.32 -8.65
N HIS A 129 10.85 -5.80 -8.71
CA HIS A 129 9.72 -6.45 -9.39
C HIS A 129 9.32 -5.78 -10.71
N ARG A 130 10.17 -4.94 -11.30
CA ARG A 130 9.89 -4.23 -12.57
C ARG A 130 9.36 -5.15 -13.66
N GLU A 131 10.05 -6.26 -13.91
CA GLU A 131 9.68 -7.21 -14.97
C GLU A 131 8.48 -8.11 -14.61
N ARG A 132 8.02 -8.06 -13.37
CA ARG A 132 6.82 -8.79 -12.92
C ARG A 132 5.57 -7.92 -12.90
N LYS A 133 5.69 -6.63 -13.21
CA LYS A 133 4.57 -5.71 -13.29
C LYS A 133 3.68 -6.11 -14.48
N PRO A 134 2.38 -6.38 -14.26
CA PRO A 134 1.44 -6.61 -15.35
C PRO A 134 1.24 -5.35 -16.20
N GLU A 135 0.94 -5.53 -17.49
CA GLU A 135 0.66 -4.46 -18.46
C GLU A 135 -0.85 -4.17 -18.62
N ASP A 136 -1.68 -4.59 -17.66
CA ASP A 136 -3.10 -4.28 -17.68
C ASP A 136 -3.40 -2.80 -17.42
N GLU A 137 -4.64 -2.38 -17.70
CA GLU A 137 -5.07 -0.99 -17.59
C GLU A 137 -4.91 -0.42 -16.17
N ILE A 138 -5.19 -1.21 -15.13
CA ILE A 138 -5.09 -0.77 -13.75
C ILE A 138 -3.61 -0.47 -13.42
N HIS A 139 -2.69 -1.37 -13.76
CA HIS A 139 -1.26 -1.16 -13.49
C HIS A 139 -0.63 -0.08 -14.38
N ARG A 140 -1.20 0.22 -15.56
CA ARG A 140 -0.76 1.31 -16.43
C ARG A 140 -1.25 2.69 -15.97
N SER A 141 -2.50 2.78 -15.52
CA SER A 141 -3.15 4.04 -15.13
C SER A 141 -2.77 4.50 -13.72
N LEU A 142 -2.27 3.59 -12.87
CA LEU A 142 -1.91 3.93 -11.49
C LEU A 142 -0.48 4.49 -11.37
N SER A 143 -0.38 5.71 -10.88
CA SER A 143 0.85 6.29 -10.31
C SER A 143 1.01 5.99 -8.81
N SER A 144 0.01 5.33 -8.21
CA SER A 144 0.01 5.00 -6.78
C SER A 144 0.95 3.84 -6.45
N GLY A 145 1.47 3.82 -5.22
CA GLY A 145 2.36 2.75 -4.75
C GLY A 145 1.67 1.38 -4.72
N CYS A 146 2.40 0.31 -5.06
CA CYS A 146 1.88 -1.06 -5.14
C CYS A 146 1.22 -1.55 -3.83
N ALA A 147 1.72 -1.07 -2.69
CA ALA A 147 1.25 -1.42 -1.36
C ALA A 147 -0.20 -0.99 -1.06
N GLN A 148 -0.81 -0.16 -1.91
CA GLN A 148 -2.22 0.20 -1.77
C GLN A 148 -3.16 -0.96 -2.10
N CYS A 149 -2.73 -1.90 -2.95
CA CYS A 149 -3.53 -3.03 -3.40
C CYS A 149 -2.92 -4.38 -3.02
N HIS A 150 -1.60 -4.43 -2.89
CA HIS A 150 -0.85 -5.66 -2.63
C HIS A 150 -0.22 -5.66 -1.25
N THR A 151 -0.30 -6.80 -0.57
CA THR A 151 0.46 -7.06 0.65
C THR A 151 1.61 -8.01 0.36
N THR A 152 2.68 -7.93 1.17
CA THR A 152 3.90 -8.73 0.98
C THR A 152 3.79 -10.16 1.49
N ASP A 153 2.82 -10.44 2.36
CA ASP A 153 2.47 -11.75 2.88
C ASP A 153 1.49 -12.50 1.94
N ARG A 154 0.60 -11.77 1.27
CA ARG A 154 -0.37 -12.31 0.31
C ARG A 154 -0.53 -11.42 -0.91
N TRP A 155 0.37 -11.59 -1.88
CA TRP A 155 0.37 -10.77 -3.10
C TRP A 155 -0.88 -10.91 -3.97
N LYS A 156 -1.51 -12.10 -3.97
CA LYS A 156 -2.74 -12.40 -4.72
C LYS A 156 -3.80 -13.07 -3.82
N PRO A 157 -5.10 -12.75 -3.99
CA PRO A 157 -5.62 -11.67 -4.83
C PRO A 157 -5.25 -10.30 -4.28
N ALA A 158 -5.13 -9.29 -5.15
CA ALA A 158 -5.05 -7.91 -4.71
C ALA A 158 -6.40 -7.51 -4.13
N THR A 159 -6.39 -6.73 -3.05
CA THR A 159 -7.60 -6.18 -2.45
C THR A 159 -7.56 -4.67 -2.57
N PHE A 160 -8.66 -4.07 -2.99
CA PHE A 160 -8.78 -2.62 -3.08
C PHE A 160 -10.03 -2.15 -2.34
N ASP A 161 -9.89 -1.07 -1.57
CA ASP A 161 -10.98 -0.49 -0.80
C ASP A 161 -11.13 0.99 -1.14
N HIS A 162 -12.26 1.32 -1.78
CA HIS A 162 -12.60 2.69 -2.17
C HIS A 162 -12.75 3.64 -0.96
N ARG A 163 -12.95 3.13 0.26
CA ARG A 163 -13.04 3.94 1.49
C ARG A 163 -11.74 4.66 1.83
N ASN A 164 -10.61 4.21 1.28
CA ASN A 164 -9.30 4.83 1.49
C ASN A 164 -9.08 6.09 0.64
N PHE A 165 -10.04 6.47 -0.20
CA PHE A 165 -9.99 7.65 -1.07
C PHE A 165 -11.05 8.67 -0.66
N ASN A 166 -10.76 9.95 -0.88
CA ASN A 166 -11.70 11.01 -0.55
C ASN A 166 -12.76 11.14 -1.66
N PRO A 167 -14.03 10.76 -1.42
CA PRO A 167 -15.10 10.84 -2.42
C PRO A 167 -15.42 12.29 -2.83
N SER A 168 -15.04 13.27 -1.99
CA SER A 168 -15.14 14.70 -2.30
C SER A 168 -14.04 15.21 -3.25
N SER A 169 -13.09 14.35 -3.65
CA SER A 169 -12.08 14.67 -4.65
C SER A 169 -12.37 13.95 -5.96
N GLY A 170 -13.14 14.59 -6.85
CA GLY A 170 -13.40 14.03 -8.19
C GLY A 170 -12.12 13.69 -8.94
N LYS A 171 -11.03 14.46 -8.72
CA LYS A 171 -9.68 14.21 -9.27
C LYS A 171 -9.11 12.84 -8.90
N GLN A 172 -9.39 12.33 -7.70
CA GLN A 172 -8.94 11.00 -7.26
C GLN A 172 -9.76 9.87 -7.91
N CYS A 173 -11.03 10.11 -8.24
CA CYS A 173 -11.84 9.13 -8.96
C CYS A 173 -11.37 9.03 -10.42
N ILE A 174 -11.20 10.18 -11.08
CA ILE A 174 -10.79 10.23 -12.50
C ILE A 174 -9.32 9.87 -12.72
N SER A 175 -8.47 9.76 -11.69
CA SER A 175 -7.12 9.23 -11.88
C SER A 175 -7.12 7.77 -12.28
N CYS A 176 -8.18 7.03 -11.93
CA CYS A 176 -8.35 5.63 -12.29
C CYS A 176 -9.50 5.45 -13.30
N HIS A 177 -10.65 6.08 -13.07
CA HIS A 177 -11.88 5.91 -13.86
C HIS A 177 -12.05 6.98 -14.95
N LYS A 178 -10.94 7.41 -15.57
CA LYS A 178 -10.97 8.48 -16.57
C LYS A 178 -11.85 8.12 -17.78
N GLU A 179 -11.64 6.92 -18.31
CA GLU A 179 -12.31 6.41 -19.51
C GLU A 179 -13.78 6.03 -19.24
N GLU A 180 -14.15 5.84 -17.97
CA GLU A 180 -15.52 5.50 -17.56
C GLU A 180 -16.41 6.72 -17.37
N LYS A 181 -15.86 7.95 -17.41
CA LYS A 181 -16.63 9.18 -17.24
C LYS A 181 -17.61 9.34 -18.42
N PRO A 182 -18.94 9.38 -18.18
CA PRO A 182 -19.92 9.60 -19.23
C PRO A 182 -19.73 10.94 -19.96
N ASN A 183 -20.06 10.95 -21.25
CA ASN A 183 -19.95 12.13 -22.12
C ASN A 183 -21.30 12.88 -22.28
N ASP A 184 -22.12 12.90 -21.24
CA ASP A 184 -23.42 13.60 -21.22
C ASP A 184 -23.31 15.05 -20.74
N ALA A 185 -24.40 15.81 -20.88
CA ALA A 185 -24.44 17.22 -20.46
C ALA A 185 -24.17 17.38 -18.95
N LEU A 186 -24.77 16.54 -18.10
CA LEU A 186 -24.62 16.66 -16.65
C LEU A 186 -23.15 16.50 -16.21
N HIS A 187 -22.44 15.49 -16.70
CA HIS A 187 -21.03 15.23 -16.36
C HIS A 187 -20.04 16.21 -17.01
N LYS A 188 -20.45 16.90 -18.07
CA LYS A 188 -19.69 18.02 -18.67
C LYS A 188 -19.87 19.31 -17.90
N GLU A 189 -21.10 19.55 -17.43
CA GLU A 189 -21.50 20.81 -16.82
C GLU A 189 -21.28 20.86 -15.31
N TYR A 190 -21.25 19.70 -14.65
CA TYR A 190 -21.02 19.53 -13.23
C TYR A 190 -19.58 19.05 -12.98
N LEU A 191 -18.71 19.96 -12.53
CA LEU A 191 -17.32 19.65 -12.20
C LEU A 191 -17.11 19.31 -10.72
N ALA A 192 -18.18 19.26 -9.93
CA ALA A 192 -18.10 18.92 -8.52
C ALA A 192 -17.75 17.44 -8.30
N ALA A 193 -17.49 17.10 -7.05
CA ALA A 193 -17.01 15.78 -6.66
C ALA A 193 -18.00 14.66 -7.04
N CYS A 194 -17.50 13.56 -7.60
CA CYS A 194 -18.31 12.40 -7.98
C CYS A 194 -19.13 11.87 -6.79
N GLY A 195 -18.58 11.94 -5.58
CA GLY A 195 -19.23 11.52 -4.34
C GLY A 195 -20.47 12.31 -3.94
N SER A 196 -20.77 13.45 -4.57
CA SER A 196 -22.00 14.22 -4.32
C SER A 196 -23.25 13.49 -4.83
N CYS A 197 -23.08 12.63 -5.85
CA CYS A 197 -24.19 11.91 -6.48
C CYS A 197 -23.96 10.39 -6.47
N HIS A 198 -22.71 9.93 -6.52
CA HIS A 198 -22.36 8.52 -6.59
C HIS A 198 -21.84 7.99 -5.25
N SER A 199 -22.28 6.79 -4.87
CA SER A 199 -21.67 6.01 -3.78
C SER A 199 -20.72 4.96 -4.35
N THR A 200 -19.62 4.70 -3.68
CA THR A 200 -18.70 3.60 -4.03
C THR A 200 -19.30 2.22 -3.74
N SER A 201 -20.29 2.12 -2.83
CA SER A 201 -21.03 0.88 -2.57
C SER A 201 -22.10 0.59 -3.63
N ARG A 202 -22.60 1.63 -4.31
CA ARG A 202 -23.61 1.54 -5.36
C ARG A 202 -23.46 2.71 -6.32
N TRP A 203 -22.65 2.50 -7.35
CA TRP A 203 -22.30 3.58 -8.29
C TRP A 203 -23.47 3.99 -9.19
N LYS A 204 -24.32 3.02 -9.57
CA LYS A 204 -25.52 3.24 -10.39
C LYS A 204 -26.77 2.65 -9.71
N PRO A 205 -27.93 3.33 -9.78
CA PRO A 205 -28.09 4.72 -10.21
C PRO A 205 -27.42 5.68 -9.21
N ALA A 206 -27.09 6.89 -9.67
CA ALA A 206 -26.67 7.95 -8.77
C ALA A 206 -27.85 8.32 -7.84
N THR A 207 -27.56 8.55 -6.57
CA THR A 207 -28.56 8.97 -5.60
C THR A 207 -28.30 10.41 -5.22
N PHE A 208 -29.09 11.32 -5.79
CA PHE A 208 -29.13 12.72 -5.41
C PHE A 208 -30.56 13.10 -5.09
N ASN A 209 -30.81 13.51 -3.84
CA ASN A 209 -32.13 13.93 -3.40
C ASN A 209 -32.16 15.45 -3.25
N HIS A 210 -32.57 16.14 -4.32
CA HIS A 210 -32.68 17.60 -4.36
C HIS A 210 -33.77 18.13 -3.41
N ASP A 211 -34.85 17.38 -3.22
CA ASP A 211 -36.00 17.75 -2.36
C ASP A 211 -35.63 17.99 -0.89
N ARG A 212 -34.46 17.50 -0.46
CA ARG A 212 -33.92 17.86 0.86
C ARG A 212 -33.63 19.35 0.99
N TYR A 213 -33.29 20.00 -0.11
CA TYR A 213 -32.93 21.41 -0.18
C TYR A 213 -34.07 22.23 -0.77
N PHE A 214 -34.49 21.88 -1.99
CA PHE A 214 -35.54 22.58 -2.73
C PHE A 214 -36.25 21.59 -3.65
N ARG A 215 -37.56 21.67 -3.80
CA ARG A 215 -38.31 20.72 -4.64
C ARG A 215 -38.34 21.20 -6.09
N LEU A 216 -37.98 20.31 -7.02
CA LEU A 216 -38.10 20.57 -8.46
C LEU A 216 -39.52 20.22 -8.94
N ASP A 217 -40.47 21.11 -8.68
CA ASP A 217 -41.88 21.00 -9.08
C ASP A 217 -42.36 22.19 -9.91
N GLY A 218 -43.48 21.99 -10.63
CA GLY A 218 -44.03 23.01 -11.53
C GLY A 218 -42.98 23.58 -12.48
N ASP A 219 -42.91 24.91 -12.52
CA ASP A 219 -41.98 25.69 -13.35
C ASP A 219 -40.52 25.60 -12.86
N HIS A 220 -40.27 25.09 -11.65
CA HIS A 220 -38.92 24.87 -11.13
C HIS A 220 -38.24 23.60 -11.66
N ARG A 221 -38.90 22.83 -12.55
CA ARG A 221 -38.24 21.74 -13.29
C ARG A 221 -37.32 22.27 -14.39
N ALA A 222 -36.38 23.13 -14.00
CA ALA A 222 -35.42 23.78 -14.86
C ALA A 222 -34.07 23.04 -14.88
N SER A 223 -33.19 23.43 -15.80
CA SER A 223 -31.81 22.97 -15.80
C SER A 223 -31.09 23.40 -14.52
N CYS A 224 -30.15 22.59 -14.01
CA CYS A 224 -29.40 22.91 -12.79
C CYS A 224 -28.72 24.29 -12.89
N ARG A 225 -28.23 24.65 -14.09
CA ARG A 225 -27.56 25.94 -14.36
C ARG A 225 -28.49 27.15 -14.32
N THR A 226 -29.80 26.94 -14.42
CA THR A 226 -30.78 28.02 -14.30
C THR A 226 -30.69 28.66 -12.91
N CYS A 227 -30.54 27.84 -11.87
CA CYS A 227 -30.39 28.31 -10.49
C CYS A 227 -28.91 28.36 -10.06
N HIS A 228 -28.10 27.38 -10.45
CA HIS A 228 -26.70 27.27 -10.04
C HIS A 228 -25.76 27.90 -11.07
N THR A 229 -25.33 29.13 -10.79
CA THR A 229 -24.50 29.94 -11.70
C THR A 229 -23.01 29.58 -11.69
N ASP A 230 -22.53 28.90 -10.66
CA ASP A 230 -21.13 28.46 -10.56
C ASP A 230 -21.01 26.95 -10.85
N PRO A 231 -20.45 26.55 -12.01
CA PRO A 231 -20.29 25.14 -12.36
C PRO A 231 -19.23 24.40 -11.52
N ALA A 232 -18.37 25.12 -10.79
CA ALA A 232 -17.40 24.56 -9.86
C ALA A 232 -17.98 24.43 -8.43
N ASN A 233 -19.01 25.21 -8.10
CA ASN A 233 -19.64 25.21 -6.78
C ASN A 233 -21.18 25.33 -6.87
N TYR A 234 -21.84 24.18 -6.99
CA TYR A 234 -23.31 24.09 -6.98
C TYR A 234 -23.95 24.38 -5.61
N LYS A 235 -23.18 24.82 -4.59
CA LYS A 235 -23.77 25.44 -3.40
C LYS A 235 -24.16 26.90 -3.64
N THR A 236 -23.57 27.52 -4.65
CA THR A 236 -23.94 28.85 -5.11
C THR A 236 -25.18 28.73 -5.99
N TYR A 237 -26.20 29.54 -5.71
CA TYR A 237 -27.43 29.60 -6.49
C TYR A 237 -28.01 31.01 -6.50
N THR A 238 -28.93 31.27 -7.42
CA THR A 238 -29.70 32.50 -7.51
C THR A 238 -31.14 32.19 -7.92
N CYS A 239 -32.09 32.90 -7.31
CA CYS A 239 -33.50 32.89 -7.72
C CYS A 239 -33.80 34.00 -8.73
N TYR A 240 -32.92 35.02 -8.81
CA TYR A 240 -33.11 36.24 -9.58
C TYR A 240 -33.08 36.05 -11.10
N ASN A 241 -32.64 34.89 -11.59
CA ASN A 241 -32.65 34.58 -13.01
C ASN A 241 -34.07 34.39 -13.58
N CYS A 242 -35.06 34.14 -12.71
CA CYS A 242 -36.46 33.99 -13.10
C CYS A 242 -37.40 34.82 -12.20
N HIS A 243 -37.09 34.93 -10.90
CA HIS A 243 -37.83 35.79 -9.98
C HIS A 243 -37.29 37.21 -10.02
N GLU A 244 -37.61 37.91 -11.10
CA GLU A 244 -37.26 39.30 -11.32
C GLU A 244 -38.29 40.23 -10.67
N HIS A 245 -38.05 40.52 -9.40
CA HIS A 245 -38.44 41.75 -8.74
C HIS A 245 -37.16 42.22 -8.07
N SER A 246 -36.67 43.44 -8.34
CA SER A 246 -35.37 43.90 -7.80
C SER A 246 -35.20 43.55 -6.32
N ALA A 247 -33.96 43.42 -5.82
CA ALA A 247 -33.72 43.18 -4.39
C ALA A 247 -34.46 44.19 -3.49
N ALA A 248 -34.68 45.41 -3.98
CA ALA A 248 -35.47 46.43 -3.31
C ALA A 248 -36.98 46.12 -3.26
N ASN A 249 -37.55 45.58 -4.35
CA ASN A 249 -38.96 45.19 -4.40
C ASN A 249 -39.21 43.98 -3.49
N ILE A 250 -38.36 42.95 -3.55
CA ILE A 250 -38.45 41.80 -2.65
C ILE A 250 -38.35 42.26 -1.19
N ALA A 251 -37.44 43.19 -0.88
CA ALA A 251 -37.32 43.78 0.44
C ALA A 251 -38.56 44.60 0.86
N ALA A 252 -39.28 45.21 -0.08
CA ALA A 252 -40.51 45.94 0.22
C ALA A 252 -41.63 44.97 0.62
N GLU A 253 -41.88 43.96 -0.21
CA GLU A 253 -42.91 42.94 0.04
C GLU A 253 -42.66 42.20 1.37
N HIS A 254 -41.42 41.75 1.61
CA HIS A 254 -41.10 41.08 2.87
C HIS A 254 -41.27 41.99 4.10
N ARG A 255 -41.06 43.31 3.96
CA ARG A 255 -41.29 44.27 5.05
C ARG A 255 -42.79 44.46 5.34
N GLU A 256 -43.66 44.38 4.34
CA GLU A 256 -45.11 44.42 4.54
C GLU A 256 -45.60 43.23 5.36
N GLU A 257 -44.99 42.06 5.13
CA GLU A 257 -45.24 40.83 5.90
C GLU A 257 -44.43 40.74 7.22
N GLY A 258 -43.68 41.79 7.59
CA GLY A 258 -42.88 41.83 8.82
C GLY A 258 -41.66 40.89 8.84
N ILE A 259 -41.20 40.42 7.67
CA ILE A 259 -40.04 39.54 7.49
C ILE A 259 -38.81 40.38 7.15
N TYR A 260 -37.84 40.42 8.06
CA TYR A 260 -36.61 41.23 7.89
C TYR A 260 -35.35 40.40 7.62
N ARG A 261 -35.43 39.06 7.74
CA ARG A 261 -34.30 38.13 7.57
C ARG A 261 -34.62 37.06 6.54
N TYR A 262 -34.40 37.37 5.27
CA TYR A 262 -34.75 36.51 4.12
C TYR A 262 -33.55 36.17 3.22
N ASP A 263 -32.31 36.29 3.74
CA ASP A 263 -31.07 36.03 2.99
C ASP A 263 -30.97 34.61 2.40
N ASN A 264 -31.74 33.66 2.94
CA ASN A 264 -31.85 32.31 2.43
C ASN A 264 -33.30 32.02 2.05
N CYS A 265 -33.64 32.30 0.79
CA CYS A 265 -34.98 32.13 0.24
C CYS A 265 -35.53 30.72 0.50
N MET A 266 -34.69 29.69 0.39
CA MET A 266 -35.08 28.28 0.55
C MET A 266 -35.43 27.88 2.00
N LYS A 267 -35.27 28.77 2.99
CA LYS A 267 -35.82 28.50 4.33
C LYS A 267 -37.34 28.57 4.35
N CYS A 268 -37.91 29.48 3.54
CA CYS A 268 -39.34 29.76 3.50
C CYS A 268 -39.97 29.37 2.16
N HIS A 269 -39.19 29.30 1.07
CA HIS A 269 -39.63 28.93 -0.27
C HIS A 269 -38.94 27.64 -0.71
N ARG A 270 -39.47 26.49 -0.29
CA ARG A 270 -38.91 25.16 -0.59
C ARG A 270 -39.57 24.49 -1.78
N SER A 271 -40.68 25.02 -2.28
CA SER A 271 -41.35 24.52 -3.49
C SER A 271 -41.98 25.65 -4.32
N GLY A 272 -42.45 25.31 -5.52
CA GLY A 272 -43.20 26.23 -6.39
C GLY A 272 -44.67 26.41 -6.05
N LYS A 273 -45.13 25.91 -4.89
CA LYS A 273 -46.52 26.10 -4.48
C LYS A 273 -46.73 27.51 -3.95
N THR A 274 -47.70 28.21 -4.51
CA THR A 274 -48.18 29.49 -4.00
C THR A 274 -48.83 29.28 -2.63
N GLY A 275 -48.39 30.04 -1.62
CA GLY A 275 -48.94 29.98 -0.26
C GLY A 275 -48.15 29.15 0.75
N GLU A 276 -46.81 29.08 0.67
CA GLU A 276 -45.98 28.58 1.79
C GLU A 276 -45.96 29.61 2.95
N HIS A 277 -47.14 29.91 3.49
CA HIS A 277 -47.29 30.33 4.86
C HIS A 277 -47.60 29.06 5.66
N GLU A 278 -46.83 28.86 6.73
CA GLU A 278 -47.09 27.93 7.84
C GLU A 278 -46.75 26.45 7.59
N ASP A 279 -45.58 26.06 8.12
CA ASP A 279 -45.45 24.99 9.11
C ASP A 279 -44.57 25.49 10.27
#